data_AF-A0A4Y2DNL1-F1
#
_entry.id   AF-A0A4Y2DNL1-F1
#
_cell.length_a   1.000
_cell.length_b   1.000
_cell.length_c   1.000
_cell.angle_alpha   90.00
_cell.angle_beta   90.00
_cell.angle_gamma   90.00
#
_symmetry.space_group_name_H-M   'P 1'
#
loop_
_entity.id
_entity.type
_entity.pdbx_description
1 polymer ?
#
loop_
_entity_poly.entity_id
_entity_poly.type
_entity_poly.pdbx_seq_one_letter_code
_entity_poly.pdbx_strand_id
1 'polypeptide(L)'
;MSDKVAVDKATFNFGQWTVQANKSHILQSRCTQPLLCNVENEGTPVDKTVLCDFCLYEKELDLPQLPEMLFASNSLKLEHDNGFGIEFNALDALKLVDSKNDVMKVAVAEAWQESRMEDSKIRDVVKPFDWTYTTHYKGTSFGGTELFKVTPTEERIDVEKLKVKSKILFYQDIILFEDELADNGTAQLSVKMVGLF
;
A
#
# COMPACT_ATOMS: atom_id res chain seq x y z
N MET A 1 -17.82 13.20 17.01
CA MET A 1 -18.51 12.45 15.95
C MET A 1 -17.45 12.23 14.89
N SER A 2 -16.80 11.06 14.86
CA SER A 2 -15.72 10.81 13.89
C SER A 2 -16.33 10.64 12.52
N ASP A 3 -16.05 11.58 11.62
CA ASP A 3 -16.28 11.41 10.19
C ASP A 3 -15.32 10.35 9.67
N LYS A 4 -15.71 9.07 9.80
CA LYS A 4 -15.10 8.00 9.01
C LYS A 4 -15.44 8.32 7.56
N VAL A 5 -14.46 8.81 6.81
CA VAL A 5 -14.61 9.07 5.39
C VAL A 5 -15.08 7.78 4.72
N ALA A 6 -16.09 7.92 3.85
CA ALA A 6 -16.74 6.78 3.23
C ALA A 6 -15.73 5.99 2.39
N VAL A 7 -15.57 4.71 2.72
CA VAL A 7 -14.85 3.73 1.90
C VAL A 7 -15.88 3.12 0.96
N ASP A 8 -15.68 3.27 -0.34
CA ASP A 8 -16.41 2.52 -1.34
C ASP A 8 -15.97 1.06 -1.28
N LYS A 9 -16.93 0.16 -1.09
CA LYS A 9 -16.69 -1.27 -0.86
C LYS A 9 -17.45 -2.08 -1.89
N ALA A 10 -16.71 -2.87 -2.67
CA ALA A 10 -17.29 -3.87 -3.56
C ALA A 10 -16.95 -5.27 -3.04
N THR A 11 -17.92 -6.18 -3.10
CA THR A 11 -17.74 -7.59 -2.71
C THR A 11 -18.28 -8.50 -3.80
N PHE A 12 -17.47 -9.46 -4.22
CA PHE A 12 -17.80 -10.44 -5.26
C PHE A 12 -17.58 -11.84 -4.72
N ASN A 13 -18.55 -12.73 -4.89
CA ASN A 13 -18.47 -14.11 -4.44
C ASN A 13 -18.45 -15.05 -5.65
N PHE A 14 -17.56 -16.03 -5.65
CA PHE A 14 -17.52 -17.10 -6.66
C PHE A 14 -17.04 -18.41 -6.05
N GLY A 15 -17.92 -19.40 -5.97
CA GLY A 15 -17.63 -20.64 -5.27
C GLY A 15 -17.33 -20.38 -3.80
N GLN A 16 -16.16 -20.83 -3.34
CA GLN A 16 -15.67 -20.67 -1.96
C GLN A 16 -14.77 -19.44 -1.78
N TRP A 17 -14.75 -18.54 -2.77
CA TRP A 17 -13.90 -17.36 -2.79
C TRP A 17 -14.72 -16.09 -2.71
N THR A 18 -14.25 -15.18 -1.86
CA THR A 18 -14.75 -13.83 -1.69
C THR A 18 -13.67 -12.84 -2.09
N VAL A 19 -13.99 -11.92 -2.99
CA VAL A 19 -13.14 -10.77 -3.33
C VAL A 19 -13.74 -9.52 -2.72
N GLN A 20 -12.95 -8.82 -1.92
CA GLN A 20 -13.30 -7.53 -1.32
C GLN A 20 -12.38 -6.46 -1.88
N ALA A 21 -12.96 -5.43 -2.49
CA ALA A 21 -12.22 -4.27 -2.99
C ALA A 21 -12.67 -3.04 -2.22
N ASN A 22 -11.72 -2.37 -1.57
CA ASN A 22 -11.93 -1.15 -0.81
C ASN A 22 -11.25 0.01 -1.53
N LYS A 23 -11.99 1.09 -1.79
CA LYS A 23 -11.50 2.35 -2.34
C LYS A 23 -11.87 3.49 -1.41
N SER A 24 -10.91 4.36 -1.14
CA SER A 24 -11.03 5.47 -0.23
C SER A 24 -10.28 6.67 -0.81
N HIS A 25 -10.30 7.75 -0.06
CA HIS A 25 -9.57 8.98 -0.32
C HIS A 25 -8.07 8.85 -0.01
N ILE A 26 -7.31 9.85 -0.48
CA ILE A 26 -5.89 10.01 -0.14
C ILE A 26 -5.76 10.28 1.36
N LEU A 27 -4.71 9.71 1.96
CA LEU A 27 -4.36 9.86 3.36
C LEU A 27 -4.27 11.34 3.75
N GLN A 28 -4.91 11.68 4.88
CA GLN A 28 -4.83 13.03 5.43
C GLN A 28 -3.42 13.32 5.93
N SER A 29 -2.93 14.55 5.72
CA SER A 29 -1.59 14.99 6.13
C SER A 29 -1.40 15.21 7.64
N ARG A 30 -2.38 14.82 8.45
CA ARG A 30 -2.39 15.02 9.90
C ARG A 30 -3.28 13.98 10.58
N CYS A 31 -3.00 13.76 11.87
CA CYS A 31 -3.84 12.94 12.73
C CYS A 31 -5.29 13.44 12.75
N THR A 32 -6.23 12.53 12.51
CA THR A 32 -7.69 12.80 12.55
C THR A 32 -8.31 12.45 13.90
N GLN A 33 -7.61 11.70 14.75
CA GLN A 33 -8.08 11.27 16.06
C GLN A 33 -7.03 11.47 17.16
N PRO A 34 -6.63 12.73 17.49
CA PRO A 34 -5.56 12.99 18.45
C PRO A 34 -5.82 12.40 19.84
N LEU A 35 -7.08 12.41 20.28
CA LEU A 35 -7.49 11.86 21.58
C LEU A 35 -7.28 10.34 21.70
N LEU A 36 -7.27 9.62 20.57
CA LEU A 36 -7.03 8.18 20.52
C LEU A 36 -5.57 7.87 20.17
N CYS A 37 -4.96 8.66 19.28
CA CYS A 37 -3.61 8.41 18.78
C CYS A 37 -2.51 8.84 19.76
N ASN A 38 -2.77 9.86 20.59
CA ASN A 38 -1.80 10.43 21.53
C ASN A 38 -2.05 9.98 22.98
N VAL A 39 -2.71 8.84 23.18
CA VAL A 39 -2.85 8.27 24.53
C VAL A 39 -1.47 7.79 24.97
N GLU A 40 -0.81 8.60 25.80
CA GLU A 40 0.38 8.21 26.54
C GLU A 40 -0.02 7.17 27.58
N ASN A 41 0.04 5.89 27.22
CA ASN A 41 0.00 4.86 28.24
C ASN A 41 1.43 4.66 28.76
N GLU A 42 1.68 5.08 30.00
CA GLU A 42 2.94 4.82 30.70
C GLU A 42 3.29 3.31 30.60
N GLY A 43 4.25 2.98 29.74
CA GLY A 43 4.84 1.65 29.62
C GLY A 43 4.06 0.59 28.83
N THR A 44 2.94 0.90 28.16
CA THR A 44 2.27 -0.07 27.27
C THR A 44 2.30 0.38 25.80
N PRO A 45 2.65 -0.52 24.86
CA PRO A 45 2.58 -0.21 23.43
C PRO A 45 1.17 0.26 23.05
N VAL A 46 1.07 1.37 22.33
CA VAL A 46 -0.21 1.83 21.79
C VAL A 46 -0.76 0.76 20.86
N ASP A 47 -1.97 0.29 21.14
CA ASP A 47 -2.66 -0.67 20.27
C ASP A 47 -2.83 -0.07 18.87
N LYS A 48 -2.14 -0.68 17.90
CA LYS A 48 -2.11 -0.21 16.51
C LYS A 48 -3.50 -0.22 15.87
N THR A 49 -4.41 -1.06 16.37
CA THR A 49 -5.79 -1.14 15.86
C THR A 49 -6.63 0.10 16.18
N VAL A 50 -6.15 0.95 17.10
CA VAL A 50 -6.83 2.15 17.57
C VAL A 50 -6.28 3.43 16.92
N LEU A 51 -5.15 3.33 16.22
CA LEU A 51 -4.55 4.46 15.51
C LEU A 51 -5.37 4.82 14.27
N CYS A 52 -5.45 6.13 13.97
CA CYS A 52 -5.87 6.58 12.66
C CYS A 52 -4.81 6.25 11.60
N ASP A 53 -5.22 6.17 10.34
CA ASP A 53 -4.35 5.80 9.21
C ASP A 53 -3.05 6.62 9.18
N PHE A 54 -3.11 7.94 9.41
CA PHE A 54 -1.92 8.80 9.40
C PHE A 54 -0.89 8.35 10.44
N CYS A 55 -1.31 8.19 11.70
CA CYS A 55 -0.43 7.79 12.80
C CYS A 55 0.02 6.33 12.68
N LEU A 56 -0.78 5.47 12.07
CA LEU A 56 -0.38 4.08 11.78
C LEU A 56 0.78 4.09 10.79
N TYR A 57 0.67 4.82 9.68
CA TYR A 57 1.71 4.88 8.65
C TYR A 57 2.98 5.56 9.19
N GLU A 58 2.88 6.67 9.92
CA GLU A 58 4.04 7.31 10.55
C GLU A 58 4.80 6.39 11.52
N LYS A 59 4.08 5.52 12.26
CA LYS A 59 4.71 4.61 13.23
C LYS A 59 5.28 3.35 12.58
N GLU A 60 4.65 2.84 11.52
CA GLU A 60 5.01 1.57 10.89
C GLU A 60 6.07 1.72 9.80
N LEU A 61 6.21 2.91 9.21
CA LEU A 61 7.11 3.16 8.10
C LEU A 61 8.31 3.98 8.57
N ASP A 62 9.50 3.44 8.34
CA ASP A 62 10.76 4.16 8.52
C ASP A 62 11.09 4.99 7.26
N LEU A 63 10.10 5.67 6.68
CA LEU A 63 10.30 6.47 5.46
C LEU A 63 10.39 7.95 5.80
N PRO A 64 11.38 8.71 5.27
CA PRO A 64 11.44 10.15 5.48
C PRO A 64 10.23 10.91 4.95
N GLN A 65 9.61 10.39 3.89
CA GLN A 65 8.42 10.94 3.24
C GLN A 65 7.52 9.82 2.73
N LEU A 66 6.21 10.07 2.71
CA LEU A 66 5.20 9.20 2.11
C LEU A 66 4.86 9.68 0.69
N PRO A 67 4.41 8.78 -0.20
CA PRO A 67 3.92 9.17 -1.53
C PRO A 67 2.85 10.26 -1.44
N GLU A 68 2.89 11.23 -2.37
CA GLU A 68 1.94 12.36 -2.40
C GLU A 68 0.47 11.92 -2.43
N MET A 69 0.15 10.85 -3.15
CA MET A 69 -1.18 10.26 -3.23
C MET A 69 -1.18 8.86 -2.63
N LEU A 70 -1.09 8.77 -1.31
CA LEU A 70 -1.18 7.51 -0.58
C LEU A 70 -2.63 7.14 -0.22
N PHE A 71 -3.15 6.04 -0.72
CA PHE A 71 -4.50 5.57 -0.41
C PHE A 71 -4.49 4.55 0.74
N ALA A 72 -4.34 5.05 1.97
CA ALA A 72 -4.05 4.23 3.14
C ALA A 72 -5.08 3.11 3.43
N SER A 73 -6.36 3.37 3.15
CA SER A 73 -7.46 2.42 3.36
C SER A 73 -7.83 1.61 2.11
N ASN A 74 -7.11 1.77 0.99
CA ASN A 74 -7.34 0.97 -0.20
C ASN A 74 -6.79 -0.44 0.00
N SER A 75 -7.60 -1.43 -0.34
CA SER A 75 -7.14 -2.81 -0.38
C SER A 75 -7.91 -3.65 -1.37
N LEU A 76 -7.24 -4.69 -1.90
CA LEU A 76 -7.87 -5.76 -2.65
C LEU A 76 -7.57 -7.07 -1.93
N LYS A 77 -8.61 -7.73 -1.42
CA LYS A 77 -8.50 -8.96 -0.66
C LYS A 77 -9.21 -10.09 -1.38
N LEU A 78 -8.53 -11.22 -1.55
CA LEU A 78 -9.09 -12.49 -1.98
C LEU A 78 -9.02 -13.46 -0.80
N GLU A 79 -10.17 -13.96 -0.37
CA GLU A 79 -10.31 -14.82 0.81
C GLU A 79 -11.11 -16.08 0.47
N HIS A 80 -10.60 -17.23 0.89
CA HIS A 80 -11.33 -18.49 0.87
C HIS A 80 -12.17 -18.63 2.14
N ASP A 81 -13.29 -19.34 2.07
CA ASP A 81 -14.15 -19.67 3.23
C ASP A 81 -13.44 -20.40 4.38
N ASN A 82 -12.23 -20.89 4.14
CA ASN A 82 -11.38 -21.55 5.15
C ASN A 82 -10.49 -20.53 5.91
N GLY A 83 -10.64 -19.24 5.63
CA GLY A 83 -9.93 -18.15 6.32
C GLY A 83 -8.50 -17.89 5.82
N PHE A 84 -8.12 -18.40 4.65
CA PHE A 84 -6.83 -18.11 4.02
C PHE A 84 -7.00 -17.30 2.74
N GLY A 85 -5.92 -16.62 2.33
CA GLY A 85 -5.97 -15.82 1.13
C GLY A 85 -4.81 -14.84 1.02
N ILE A 86 -5.03 -13.82 0.19
CA ILE A 86 -4.05 -12.77 -0.09
C ILE A 86 -4.72 -11.41 -0.09
N GLU A 87 -4.07 -10.42 0.52
CA GLU A 87 -4.48 -9.02 0.50
C GLU A 87 -3.38 -8.17 -0.11
N PHE A 88 -3.78 -7.16 -0.88
CA PHE A 88 -2.89 -6.13 -1.38
C PHE A 88 -3.24 -4.80 -0.72
N ASN A 89 -2.28 -4.19 -0.02
CA ASN A 89 -2.45 -2.91 0.67
C ASN A 89 -1.17 -2.07 0.56
N ALA A 90 -1.29 -0.74 0.72
CA ALA A 90 -0.17 0.17 0.57
C ALA A 90 0.85 0.07 1.73
N LEU A 91 0.40 -0.22 2.95
CA LEU A 91 1.25 -0.27 4.14
C LEU A 91 2.33 -1.34 4.01
N ASP A 92 1.94 -2.57 3.68
CA ASP A 92 2.87 -3.69 3.53
C ASP A 92 3.76 -3.53 2.30
N ALA A 93 3.27 -2.84 1.27
CA ALA A 93 4.07 -2.50 0.10
C ALA A 93 5.19 -1.50 0.43
N LEU A 94 4.87 -0.45 1.18
CA LEU A 94 5.81 0.61 1.58
C LEU A 94 6.80 0.14 2.64
N LYS A 95 6.46 -0.86 3.46
CA LYS A 95 7.40 -1.52 4.39
C LYS A 95 8.60 -2.17 3.70
N LEU A 96 8.49 -2.47 2.40
CA LEU A 96 9.53 -3.10 1.60
C LEU A 96 10.36 -2.10 0.79
N VAL A 97 10.08 -0.79 0.90
CA VAL A 97 10.87 0.28 0.28
C VAL A 97 12.15 0.49 1.09
N ASP A 98 13.27 0.72 0.42
CA ASP A 98 14.56 0.95 1.08
C ASP A 98 14.59 2.33 1.75
N SER A 99 14.58 2.35 3.08
CA SER A 99 14.63 3.59 3.86
C SER A 99 16.02 4.18 4.05
N LYS A 100 17.08 3.50 3.58
CA LYS A 100 18.46 3.79 3.99
C LYS A 100 19.42 4.02 2.84
N ASN A 101 19.09 3.52 1.65
CA ASN A 101 19.95 3.66 0.49
C ASN A 101 19.22 4.42 -0.61
N ASP A 102 19.93 5.39 -1.19
CA ASP A 102 19.54 5.99 -2.45
C ASP A 102 20.00 5.08 -3.59
N VAL A 103 19.03 4.45 -4.26
CA VAL A 103 19.27 3.49 -5.32
C VAL A 103 19.36 4.19 -6.69
N MET A 104 18.94 5.45 -6.80
CA MET A 104 18.74 6.17 -8.07
C MET A 104 19.71 7.35 -8.24
N LYS A 105 20.86 7.08 -8.87
CA LYS A 105 21.80 8.13 -9.30
C LYS A 105 21.45 8.63 -10.70
N VAL A 106 20.45 9.49 -10.81
CA VAL A 106 20.16 10.23 -12.06
C VAL A 106 20.79 11.62 -11.99
N ALA A 107 21.16 12.22 -13.13
CA ALA A 107 21.81 13.53 -13.19
C ALA A 107 21.01 14.69 -12.53
N VAL A 108 19.72 14.48 -12.25
CA VAL A 108 18.80 15.44 -11.61
C VAL A 108 18.53 15.07 -10.14
N ALA A 109 19.07 13.96 -9.62
CA ALA A 109 18.89 13.55 -8.23
C ALA A 109 19.39 14.62 -7.24
N GLU A 110 20.46 15.34 -7.59
CA GLU A 110 20.96 16.48 -6.80
C GLU A 110 19.96 17.65 -6.80
N ALA A 111 19.42 18.04 -7.96
CA ALA A 111 18.40 19.10 -8.04
C ALA A 111 17.07 18.72 -7.35
N TRP A 112 16.71 17.43 -7.36
CA TRP A 112 15.55 16.90 -6.63
C TRP A 112 15.74 17.06 -5.11
N GLN A 113 16.93 16.70 -4.59
CA GLN A 113 17.29 16.96 -3.20
C GLN A 113 17.26 18.46 -2.88
N GLU A 114 17.85 19.30 -3.73
CA GLU A 114 17.93 20.76 -3.50
C GLU A 114 16.55 21.44 -3.49
N SER A 115 15.63 21.09 -4.40
CA SER A 115 14.27 21.65 -4.40
C SER A 115 13.46 21.26 -3.15
N ARG A 116 13.72 20.09 -2.56
CA ARG A 116 13.11 19.65 -1.30
C ARG A 116 13.83 20.21 -0.07
N MET A 117 15.05 20.76 -0.21
CA MET A 117 15.76 21.48 0.86
C MET A 117 15.23 22.92 1.07
N GLU A 118 14.64 23.54 0.03
CA GLU A 118 14.08 24.90 0.13
C GLU A 118 12.76 24.96 0.92
N ASP A 119 12.07 23.83 1.11
CA ASP A 119 10.88 23.75 1.94
C ASP A 119 11.30 23.74 3.43
N SER A 120 11.29 24.95 4.01
CA SER A 120 11.99 25.44 5.21
C SER A 120 11.81 24.75 6.58
N LYS A 121 11.59 23.43 6.65
CA LYS A 121 11.60 22.64 7.89
C LYS A 121 12.56 21.44 7.88
N ILE A 122 13.22 21.12 6.77
CA ILE A 122 14.08 19.94 6.64
C ILE A 122 15.56 20.39 6.61
N ARG A 123 16.06 20.90 7.74
CA ARG A 123 17.51 21.18 7.90
C ARG A 123 18.30 20.02 8.51
N ASP A 124 17.61 19.05 9.10
CA ASP A 124 18.24 17.85 9.64
C ASP A 124 18.20 16.72 8.61
N VAL A 125 19.28 16.66 7.83
CA VAL A 125 19.78 15.47 7.11
C VAL A 125 18.68 14.72 6.36
N VAL A 126 18.50 15.04 5.07
CA VAL A 126 17.83 14.12 4.13
C VAL A 126 18.63 12.83 4.14
N LYS A 127 18.18 11.85 4.92
CA LYS A 127 18.78 10.53 4.94
C LYS A 127 18.61 9.95 3.55
N PRO A 128 19.65 9.34 2.96
CA PRO A 128 19.49 8.64 1.70
C PRO A 128 18.38 7.58 1.86
N PHE A 129 17.38 7.64 1.00
CA PHE A 129 16.30 6.65 0.92
C PHE A 129 15.83 6.53 -0.53
N ASP A 130 15.15 5.44 -0.85
CA ASP A 130 14.55 5.27 -2.17
C ASP A 130 13.27 6.11 -2.29
N TRP A 131 13.44 7.34 -2.76
CA TRP A 131 12.35 8.28 -3.04
C TRP A 131 11.48 7.90 -4.25
N THR A 132 11.82 6.81 -4.95
CA THR A 132 11.01 6.29 -6.05
C THR A 132 10.04 5.20 -5.60
N TYR A 133 10.04 4.89 -4.30
CA TYR A 133 9.14 3.93 -3.68
C TYR A 133 9.19 2.56 -4.36
N THR A 134 10.37 2.13 -4.82
CA THR A 134 10.54 0.82 -5.44
C THR A 134 10.26 -0.26 -4.41
N THR A 135 9.34 -1.17 -4.74
CA THR A 135 8.94 -2.25 -3.86
C THR A 135 8.86 -3.57 -4.61
N HIS A 136 9.32 -4.63 -3.96
CA HIS A 136 9.17 -6.02 -4.43
C HIS A 136 7.97 -6.72 -3.80
N TYR A 137 6.99 -5.94 -3.34
CA TYR A 137 5.75 -6.45 -2.75
C TYR A 137 4.97 -7.36 -3.70
N LYS A 138 4.55 -8.52 -3.19
CA LYS A 138 3.81 -9.55 -3.96
C LYS A 138 2.44 -9.86 -3.36
N GLY A 139 1.97 -9.02 -2.45
CA GLY A 139 0.78 -9.27 -1.64
C GLY A 139 1.11 -9.87 -0.27
N THR A 140 0.18 -9.73 0.66
CA THR A 140 0.25 -10.21 2.04
C THR A 140 -0.63 -11.44 2.17
N SER A 141 -0.01 -12.61 2.35
CA SER A 141 -0.72 -13.88 2.57
C SER A 141 -1.20 -14.01 4.02
N PHE A 142 -2.41 -14.54 4.23
CA PHE A 142 -2.96 -14.83 5.56
C PHE A 142 -3.61 -16.23 5.61
N GLY A 143 -3.98 -16.68 6.82
CA GLY A 143 -4.60 -17.99 7.06
C GLY A 143 -3.64 -19.15 7.33
N GLY A 144 -2.37 -18.86 7.62
CA GLY A 144 -1.36 -19.85 8.01
C GLY A 144 -0.72 -20.59 6.83
N THR A 145 0.53 -21.02 7.03
CA THR A 145 1.36 -21.64 5.97
C THR A 145 0.89 -23.02 5.54
N GLU A 146 0.03 -23.68 6.32
CA GLU A 146 -0.50 -25.01 5.98
C GLU A 146 -1.61 -24.94 4.93
N LEU A 147 -2.37 -23.84 4.89
CA LEU A 147 -3.48 -23.65 3.94
C LEU A 147 -3.06 -22.88 2.69
N PHE A 148 -2.10 -21.96 2.82
CA PHE A 148 -1.59 -21.17 1.70
C PHE A 148 -0.07 -21.03 1.76
N LYS A 149 0.63 -21.93 1.06
CA LYS A 149 2.10 -22.01 1.07
C LYS A 149 2.68 -21.52 -0.25
N VAL A 150 3.58 -20.55 -0.18
CA VAL A 150 4.40 -20.16 -1.32
C VAL A 150 5.56 -21.15 -1.45
N THR A 151 5.65 -21.83 -2.59
CA THR A 151 6.73 -22.77 -2.91
C THR A 151 7.36 -22.44 -4.25
N PRO A 152 8.68 -22.67 -4.44
CA PRO A 152 9.30 -22.58 -5.75
C PRO A 152 8.59 -23.50 -6.74
N THR A 153 8.39 -23.03 -7.97
CA THR A 153 7.79 -23.81 -9.06
C THR A 153 8.36 -23.37 -10.40
N GLU A 154 8.49 -24.32 -11.32
CA GLU A 154 8.79 -24.05 -12.72
C GLU A 154 7.54 -23.82 -13.56
N GLU A 155 6.35 -23.98 -12.97
CA GLU A 155 5.10 -23.60 -13.61
C GLU A 155 5.12 -22.10 -13.97
N ARG A 156 4.48 -21.77 -15.09
CA ARG A 156 4.34 -20.41 -15.59
C ARG A 156 2.86 -20.13 -15.82
N ILE A 157 2.49 -18.87 -15.71
CA ILE A 157 1.14 -18.43 -16.07
C ILE A 157 0.91 -18.73 -17.55
N ASP A 158 -0.12 -19.50 -17.85
CA ASP A 158 -0.50 -19.85 -19.21
C ASP A 158 -1.11 -18.63 -19.92
N VAL A 159 -0.29 -17.96 -20.72
CA VAL A 159 -0.66 -16.74 -21.44
C VAL A 159 -1.76 -17.01 -22.49
N GLU A 160 -1.86 -18.23 -23.02
CA GLU A 160 -2.90 -18.57 -23.99
C GLU A 160 -4.29 -18.58 -23.32
N LYS A 161 -4.38 -19.05 -22.08
CA LYS A 161 -5.62 -18.94 -21.29
C LYS A 161 -6.04 -17.49 -21.05
N LEU A 162 -5.07 -16.57 -20.88
CA LEU A 162 -5.36 -15.14 -20.69
C LEU A 162 -5.87 -14.44 -21.96
N LYS A 163 -5.58 -14.97 -23.16
CA LYS A 163 -6.04 -14.43 -24.45
C LYS A 163 -7.47 -14.84 -24.80
N VAL A 164 -8.01 -15.87 -24.14
CA VAL A 164 -9.36 -16.35 -24.40
C VAL A 164 -10.37 -15.26 -24.03
N LYS A 165 -11.22 -14.89 -24.99
CA LYS A 165 -12.31 -13.93 -24.77
C LYS A 165 -13.43 -14.61 -23.98
N SER A 166 -13.34 -14.52 -22.66
CA SER A 166 -14.41 -14.92 -21.74
C SER A 166 -15.23 -13.72 -21.30
N LYS A 167 -16.48 -13.95 -20.89
CA LYS A 167 -17.31 -12.89 -20.31
C LYS A 167 -16.71 -12.46 -18.97
N ILE A 168 -16.49 -11.17 -18.81
CA ILE A 168 -16.03 -10.58 -17.54
C ILE A 168 -17.21 -10.56 -16.57
N LEU A 169 -17.05 -11.22 -15.42
CA LEU A 169 -18.01 -11.18 -14.31
C LEU A 169 -17.87 -9.89 -13.51
N PHE A 170 -16.63 -9.56 -13.15
CA PHE A 170 -16.29 -8.32 -12.47
C PHE A 170 -14.88 -7.86 -12.85
N TYR A 171 -14.65 -6.57 -12.72
CA TYR A 171 -13.35 -5.94 -12.89
C TYR A 171 -13.12 -4.99 -11.71
N GLN A 172 -11.95 -5.07 -11.10
CA GLN A 172 -11.51 -4.14 -10.06
C GLN A 172 -10.12 -3.60 -10.39
N ASP A 173 -9.93 -2.32 -10.09
CA ASP A 173 -8.70 -1.57 -10.28
C ASP A 173 -8.53 -0.65 -9.07
N ILE A 174 -7.50 -0.93 -8.27
CA ILE A 174 -7.27 -0.32 -6.96
C ILE A 174 -5.87 0.30 -6.98
N ILE A 175 -5.80 1.63 -6.92
CA ILE A 175 -4.54 2.35 -6.74
C ILE A 175 -4.18 2.28 -5.25
N LEU A 176 -2.94 1.92 -4.92
CA LEU A 176 -2.44 1.86 -3.54
C LEU A 176 -1.69 3.15 -3.18
N PHE A 177 -0.78 3.58 -4.05
CA PHE A 177 -0.14 4.88 -3.94
C PHE A 177 0.34 5.38 -5.30
N GLU A 178 0.53 6.69 -5.39
CA GLU A 178 1.08 7.39 -6.55
C GLU A 178 1.90 8.61 -6.10
N ASP A 179 2.95 8.94 -6.84
CA ASP A 179 3.82 10.10 -6.62
C ASP A 179 4.34 10.62 -7.98
N GLU A 180 4.31 11.93 -8.20
CA GLU A 180 4.78 12.57 -9.45
C GLU A 180 6.29 12.88 -9.42
N LEU A 181 7.02 12.43 -8.40
CA LEU A 181 8.46 12.53 -8.32
C LEU A 181 8.96 13.98 -8.49
N ALA A 182 8.19 14.94 -7.98
CA ALA A 182 8.36 16.39 -8.19
C ALA A 182 8.48 16.76 -9.68
N ASP A 183 7.52 16.32 -10.50
CA ASP A 183 7.45 16.54 -11.95
C ASP A 183 8.56 15.85 -12.78
N ASN A 184 9.36 14.97 -12.18
CA ASN A 184 10.44 14.26 -12.87
C ASN A 184 10.04 12.86 -13.35
N GLY A 185 8.80 12.42 -13.08
CA GLY A 185 8.32 11.11 -13.49
C GLY A 185 7.05 10.71 -12.75
N THR A 186 6.84 9.39 -12.63
CA THR A 186 5.72 8.87 -11.84
C THR A 186 6.12 7.55 -11.21
N ALA A 187 5.88 7.41 -9.91
CA ALA A 187 5.89 6.14 -9.20
C ALA A 187 4.45 5.78 -8.85
N GLN A 188 3.96 4.62 -9.30
CA GLN A 188 2.58 4.19 -9.05
C GLN A 188 2.54 2.70 -8.74
N LEU A 189 1.80 2.33 -7.70
CA LEU A 189 1.44 0.95 -7.41
C LEU A 189 -0.09 0.79 -7.45
N SER A 190 -0.57 -0.08 -8.33
CA SER A 190 -2.00 -0.42 -8.44
C SER A 190 -2.18 -1.92 -8.62
N VAL A 191 -3.28 -2.46 -8.10
CA VAL A 191 -3.65 -3.87 -8.24
C VAL A 191 -4.97 -3.99 -8.98
N LYS A 192 -4.98 -4.87 -9.98
CA LYS A 192 -6.12 -5.11 -10.86
C LYS A 192 -6.53 -6.58 -10.79
N MET A 193 -7.84 -6.84 -10.81
CA MET A 193 -8.38 -8.19 -10.81
C MET A 193 -9.56 -8.29 -11.77
N VAL A 194 -9.54 -9.35 -12.57
CA VAL A 194 -10.61 -9.68 -13.52
C VAL A 194 -11.18 -11.04 -13.15
N GLY A 195 -12.47 -11.07 -12.80
CA GLY A 195 -13.22 -12.30 -12.64
C GLY A 195 -13.78 -12.73 -13.99
N LEU A 196 -13.51 -13.97 -14.41
CA LEU A 196 -13.98 -14.55 -15.68
C LEU A 196 -15.03 -15.64 -15.41
N PHE A 197 -15.94 -15.84 -16.38
CA PHE A 197 -16.89 -16.96 -16.42
C PHE A 197 -16.20 -18.29 -16.74
#